data_AF-A0A344WIQ3-F1
#
_entry.id   AF-A0A344WIQ3-F1
#
_cell.length_a   1.000
_cell.length_b   1.000
_cell.length_c   1.000
_cell.angle_alpha   90.00
_cell.angle_beta   90.00
_cell.angle_gamma   90.00
#
_symmetry.space_group_name_H-M   'P 1'
#
loop_
_entity.id
_entity.type
_entity.pdbx_description
1 polymer ?
#
loop_
_entity_poly.entity_id
_entity_poly.type
_entity_poly.pdbx_seq_one_letter_code
_entity_poly.pdbx_strand_id
1 'polypeptide(L)'
;MSFILPVNARSFFGFEGQRAFARSLTPKRESAVRFLMFDAFYCCMLLGLDQAKLGDESRLEPANFTVGYPEAYKGQAELIAGLLVDAEIRRLDIGPDDREDIERQMVHLLDLSSPSRLSADGDQLLNRYAVTGFERLRTAMTECDNLEDFLVGYHRIWVQP
;
A
#
# COMPACT_ATOMS: atom_id res chain seq x y z
N MET A 1 -10.55 -10.11 -2.25
CA MET A 1 -9.75 -8.89 -2.26
C MET A 1 -10.51 -7.62 -2.55
N SER A 2 -10.65 -6.83 -1.49
CA SER A 2 -11.10 -5.45 -1.52
C SER A 2 -9.99 -4.57 -0.96
N PHE A 3 -9.44 -3.69 -1.79
CA PHE A 3 -8.48 -2.70 -1.32
C PHE A 3 -9.21 -1.50 -0.75
N ILE A 4 -8.78 -1.06 0.42
CA ILE A 4 -9.40 0.00 1.19
C ILE A 4 -8.34 1.05 1.48
N LEU A 5 -8.65 2.32 1.19
CA LEU A 5 -7.74 3.41 1.48
C LEU A 5 -7.81 3.78 2.97
N PRO A 6 -6.71 4.28 3.54
CA PRO A 6 -6.76 5.00 4.81
C PRO A 6 -7.64 6.25 4.70
N VAL A 7 -8.33 6.59 5.79
CA VAL A 7 -9.12 7.83 5.89
C VAL A 7 -8.22 9.04 5.61
N ASN A 8 -8.74 10.01 4.86
CA ASN A 8 -8.06 11.21 4.37
C ASN A 8 -6.98 11.00 3.31
N ALA A 9 -6.66 9.77 2.91
CA ALA A 9 -5.69 9.54 1.84
C ALA A 9 -6.15 10.18 0.52
N ARG A 10 -7.45 10.10 0.19
CA ARG A 10 -8.00 10.75 -1.01
C ARG A 10 -7.72 12.25 -1.07
N SER A 11 -7.94 12.93 0.05
CA SER A 11 -7.72 14.37 0.16
C SER A 11 -6.22 14.68 0.04
N PHE A 12 -5.37 13.96 0.77
CA PHE A 12 -3.91 14.13 0.76
C PHE A 12 -3.29 14.00 -0.64
N PHE A 13 -3.78 13.04 -1.44
CA PHE A 13 -3.31 12.81 -2.80
C PHE A 13 -4.09 13.62 -3.87
N GLY A 14 -5.10 14.41 -3.49
CA GLY A 14 -5.87 15.25 -4.41
C GLY A 14 -6.88 14.53 -5.30
N PHE A 15 -7.41 13.37 -4.88
CA PHE A 15 -8.40 12.60 -5.66
C PHE A 15 -9.82 13.19 -5.63
N GLU A 16 -10.17 14.01 -4.62
CA GLU A 16 -11.51 14.59 -4.48
C GLU A 16 -11.85 15.62 -5.59
N GLY A 17 -10.84 16.31 -6.13
CA GLY A 17 -10.97 17.29 -7.21
C GLY A 17 -10.78 16.73 -8.64
N GLN A 18 -10.77 15.40 -8.79
CA GLN A 18 -10.52 14.67 -10.05
C GLN A 18 -9.15 14.83 -10.72
N ARG A 19 -8.13 15.34 -10.01
CA ARG A 19 -6.77 15.42 -10.57
C ARG A 19 -5.72 15.29 -9.48
N ALA A 20 -5.48 14.06 -9.02
CA ALA A 20 -4.26 13.76 -8.28
C ALA A 20 -3.06 14.26 -9.10
N PHE A 21 -2.27 15.15 -8.51
CA PHE A 21 -1.13 15.80 -9.17
C PHE A 21 -1.49 16.51 -10.49
N ALA A 22 -2.58 17.27 -10.47
CA ALA A 22 -3.11 18.02 -11.62
C ALA A 22 -2.07 18.83 -12.41
N ARG A 23 -1.04 19.34 -11.72
CA ARG A 23 0.01 20.18 -12.34
C ARG A 23 1.03 19.39 -13.15
N SER A 24 1.12 18.07 -12.96
CA SER A 24 2.00 17.18 -13.76
C SER A 24 1.37 16.76 -15.09
N LEU A 25 0.06 16.96 -15.26
CA LEU A 25 -0.66 16.66 -16.50
C LEU A 25 -0.41 17.76 -17.53
N THR A 26 0.67 17.66 -18.30
CA THR A 26 0.88 18.52 -19.46
C THR A 26 -0.14 18.18 -20.56
N PRO A 27 -0.89 19.15 -21.11
CA PRO A 27 -2.01 18.89 -22.03
C PRO A 27 -1.62 18.27 -23.40
N LYS A 28 -0.33 18.02 -23.65
CA LYS A 28 0.19 17.52 -24.94
C LYS A 28 0.52 16.03 -24.98
N ARG A 29 0.37 15.29 -23.87
CA ARG A 29 0.61 13.84 -23.86
C ARG A 29 -0.69 13.10 -23.60
N GLU A 30 -1.35 12.66 -24.67
CA GLU A 30 -2.46 11.69 -24.61
C GLU A 30 -2.06 10.38 -23.86
N SER A 31 -0.76 10.18 -23.64
CA SER A 31 -0.16 9.05 -22.91
C SER A 31 0.44 9.41 -21.54
N ALA A 32 0.09 10.53 -20.91
CA ALA A 32 0.61 10.87 -19.60
C ALA A 32 0.22 9.78 -18.57
N VAL A 33 1.21 9.17 -17.93
CA VAL A 33 1.02 8.17 -16.87
C VAL A 33 0.20 8.83 -15.77
N ARG A 34 -1.00 8.30 -15.52
CA ARG A 34 -1.88 8.80 -14.46
C ARG A 34 -1.52 8.11 -13.16
N PHE A 35 -1.34 8.90 -12.10
CA PHE A 35 -1.23 8.39 -10.75
C PHE A 35 -2.60 7.86 -10.30
N LEU A 36 -2.71 6.56 -10.08
CA LEU A 36 -3.92 5.86 -9.71
C LEU A 36 -4.10 5.88 -8.20
N MET A 37 -5.34 5.67 -7.75
CA MET A 37 -5.61 5.43 -6.33
C MET A 37 -4.89 4.19 -5.81
N PHE A 38 -4.63 3.21 -6.68
CA PHE A 38 -3.84 2.05 -6.31
C PHE A 38 -2.37 2.41 -6.07
N ASP A 39 -1.81 3.39 -6.79
CA ASP A 39 -0.45 3.86 -6.59
C ASP A 39 -0.33 4.54 -5.20
N ALA A 40 -1.33 5.35 -4.83
CA ALA A 40 -1.45 5.91 -3.48
C ALA A 40 -1.51 4.82 -2.40
N PHE A 41 -2.38 3.83 -2.59
CA PHE A 41 -2.49 2.68 -1.68
C PHE A 41 -1.15 1.94 -1.58
N TYR A 42 -0.51 1.65 -2.70
CA TYR A 42 0.76 0.91 -2.78
C TYR A 42 1.88 1.67 -2.07
N CYS A 43 2.00 2.98 -2.28
CA CYS A 43 2.97 3.83 -1.57
C CYS A 43 2.77 3.77 -0.05
N CYS A 44 1.52 3.85 0.42
CA CYS A 44 1.22 3.74 1.84
C CYS A 44 1.50 2.32 2.36
N MET A 45 1.09 1.29 1.62
CA MET A 45 1.29 -0.11 1.98
C MET A 45 2.78 -0.43 2.16
N LEU A 46 3.65 -0.03 1.23
CA LEU A 46 5.09 -0.26 1.33
C LEU A 46 5.70 0.36 2.59
N LEU A 47 5.37 1.61 2.89
CA LEU A 47 5.85 2.28 4.10
C LEU A 47 5.36 1.60 5.39
N GLY A 48 4.15 1.03 5.37
CA GLY A 48 3.59 0.31 6.50
C GLY A 48 4.24 -1.06 6.71
N LEU A 49 4.43 -1.82 5.63
CA LEU A 49 5.10 -3.12 5.64
C LEU A 49 6.55 -2.99 6.12
N ASP A 50 7.25 -1.93 5.71
CA ASP A 50 8.59 -1.60 6.22
C ASP A 50 8.60 -1.45 7.75
N GLN A 51 7.62 -0.73 8.31
CA GLN A 51 7.50 -0.54 9.75
C GLN A 51 7.04 -1.77 10.53
N ALA A 52 6.57 -2.84 9.85
CA ALA A 52 6.03 -4.05 10.47
C ALA A 52 5.02 -3.75 11.59
N LYS A 53 4.22 -2.68 11.45
CA LYS A 53 3.22 -2.24 12.42
C LYS A 53 1.84 -2.09 11.80
N LEU A 54 0.85 -2.74 12.40
CA LEU A 54 -0.54 -2.66 11.94
C LEU A 54 -1.19 -1.35 12.38
N GLY A 55 -1.94 -0.75 11.45
CA GLY A 55 -2.80 0.39 11.73
C GLY A 55 -4.12 -0.03 12.37
N ASP A 56 -4.82 0.98 12.89
CA ASP A 56 -6.17 0.84 13.42
C ASP A 56 -7.17 0.66 12.26
N GLU A 57 -8.01 -0.36 12.35
CA GLU A 57 -9.03 -0.67 11.33
C GLU A 57 -10.08 0.44 11.20
N SER A 58 -10.37 1.18 12.29
CA SER A 58 -11.29 2.33 12.26
C SER A 58 -10.79 3.50 11.40
N ARG A 59 -9.51 3.46 10.99
CA ARG A 59 -8.87 4.45 10.11
C ARG A 59 -8.90 4.03 8.64
N LEU A 60 -9.66 2.99 8.29
CA LEU A 60 -9.96 2.61 6.92
C LEU A 60 -11.24 3.31 6.43
N GLU A 61 -11.31 3.60 5.14
CA GLU A 61 -12.55 4.05 4.51
C GLU A 61 -13.63 2.96 4.60
N PRO A 62 -14.93 3.33 4.67
CA PRO A 62 -16.02 2.36 4.80
C PRO A 62 -16.27 1.54 3.52
N ALA A 63 -15.76 2.00 2.37
CA ALA A 63 -15.95 1.37 1.08
C ALA A 63 -14.61 1.06 0.44
N ASN A 64 -14.55 -0.09 -0.24
CA ASN A 64 -13.42 -0.43 -1.07
C ASN A 64 -13.35 0.47 -2.32
N PHE A 65 -12.14 0.86 -2.72
CA PHE A 65 -11.98 1.70 -3.91
C PHE A 65 -11.76 0.88 -5.19
N THR A 66 -11.33 -0.37 -5.06
CA THR A 66 -11.23 -1.31 -6.18
C THR A 66 -11.38 -2.75 -5.69
N VAL A 67 -11.74 -3.64 -6.62
CA VAL A 67 -11.83 -5.08 -6.41
C VAL A 67 -10.70 -5.73 -7.19
N GLY A 68 -9.77 -6.38 -6.47
CA GLY A 68 -8.58 -6.99 -7.07
C GLY A 68 -7.56 -6.00 -7.63
N TYR A 69 -6.43 -6.54 -8.08
CA TYR A 69 -5.32 -5.75 -8.60
C TYR A 69 -5.70 -5.08 -9.93
N PRO A 70 -5.36 -3.78 -10.13
CA PRO A 70 -5.37 -3.18 -11.45
C PRO A 70 -4.47 -3.96 -12.43
N GLU A 71 -4.74 -3.86 -13.74
CA GLU A 71 -4.03 -4.63 -14.77
C GLU A 71 -2.50 -4.51 -14.65
N ALA A 72 -2.00 -3.29 -14.41
CA ALA A 72 -0.58 -3.01 -14.26
C ALA A 72 0.08 -3.73 -13.05
N TYR A 73 -0.72 -4.17 -12.08
CA TYR A 73 -0.27 -4.78 -10.83
C TYR A 73 -0.57 -6.28 -10.74
N LYS A 74 -1.30 -6.87 -11.71
CA LYS A 74 -1.61 -8.31 -11.68
C LYS A 74 -0.37 -9.19 -11.59
N GLY A 75 0.71 -8.80 -12.28
CA GLY A 75 1.99 -9.51 -12.22
C GLY A 75 2.77 -9.35 -10.91
N GLN A 76 2.31 -8.49 -9.99
CA GLN A 76 2.98 -8.18 -8.73
C GLN A 76 2.35 -8.88 -7.52
N ALA A 77 1.30 -9.67 -7.71
CA ALA A 77 0.54 -10.30 -6.62
C ALA A 77 1.44 -11.15 -5.70
N GLU A 78 2.32 -11.97 -6.28
CA GLU A 78 3.22 -12.85 -5.52
C GLU A 78 4.29 -12.05 -4.76
N LEU A 79 4.78 -10.95 -5.35
CA LEU A 79 5.72 -10.05 -4.68
C LEU A 79 5.07 -9.37 -3.48
N ILE A 80 3.87 -8.81 -3.65
CA ILE A 80 3.12 -8.16 -2.57
C ILE A 80 2.79 -9.15 -1.46
N ALA A 81 2.43 -10.39 -1.81
CA ALA A 81 2.19 -11.45 -0.85
C ALA A 81 3.46 -11.82 -0.07
N GLY A 82 4.62 -11.92 -0.74
CA GLY A 82 5.91 -12.15 -0.08
C GLY A 82 6.29 -11.02 0.88
N LEU A 83 6.06 -9.76 0.49
CA LEU A 83 6.30 -8.61 1.36
C LEU A 83 5.40 -8.60 2.60
N LEU A 84 4.15 -9.03 2.47
CA LEU A 84 3.25 -9.18 3.61
C LEU A 84 3.73 -10.26 4.58
N VAL A 85 4.10 -11.43 4.06
CA VAL A 85 4.64 -12.54 4.87
C VAL A 85 5.89 -12.09 5.63
N ASP A 86 6.83 -11.42 4.96
CA ASP A 86 8.03 -10.88 5.59
C ASP A 86 7.71 -9.89 6.73
N ALA A 87 6.78 -8.95 6.48
CA ALA A 87 6.38 -7.99 7.49
C ALA A 87 5.73 -8.65 8.71
N GLU A 88 4.90 -9.69 8.51
CA GLU A 88 4.26 -10.43 9.60
C GLU A 88 5.26 -11.27 10.40
N ILE A 89 6.23 -11.92 9.74
CA ILE A 89 7.33 -12.63 10.41
C ILE A 89 8.10 -11.65 11.32
N ARG A 90 8.47 -10.47 10.80
CA ARG A 90 9.14 -9.42 11.59
C ARG A 90 8.28 -8.90 12.73
N ARG A 91 6.98 -8.65 12.49
CA ARG A 91 6.05 -8.13 13.50
C ARG A 91 5.82 -9.11 14.66
N LEU A 92 5.81 -10.41 14.35
CA LEU A 92 5.58 -11.47 15.32
C LEU A 92 6.86 -11.97 15.99
N ASP A 93 8.02 -11.38 15.65
CA ASP A 93 9.33 -11.77 16.17
C ASP A 93 9.66 -13.27 15.91
N ILE A 94 9.21 -13.78 14.75
CA ILE A 94 9.48 -15.16 14.34
C ILE A 94 10.92 -15.25 13.83
N GLY A 95 11.72 -16.11 14.45
CA GLY A 95 13.11 -16.29 14.08
C GLY A 95 13.30 -16.89 12.69
N PRO A 96 14.38 -16.56 11.96
CA PRO A 96 14.62 -17.05 10.59
C PRO A 96 14.82 -18.58 10.51
N ASP A 97 15.19 -19.21 11.62
CA ASP A 97 15.37 -20.66 11.72
C ASP A 97 14.08 -21.40 12.14
N ASP A 98 13.03 -20.67 12.52
CA ASP A 98 11.75 -21.22 12.94
C ASP A 98 10.87 -21.54 11.72
N ARG A 99 11.25 -22.61 11.02
CA ARG A 99 10.57 -23.04 9.80
C ARG A 99 9.09 -23.36 10.03
N GLU A 100 8.74 -23.90 11.18
CA GLU A 100 7.36 -24.32 11.47
C GLU A 100 6.43 -23.11 11.57
N ASP A 101 6.83 -22.09 12.34
CA ASP A 101 6.02 -20.88 12.49
C ASP A 101 6.00 -20.03 11.21
N ILE A 102 7.11 -20.00 10.45
CA ILE A 102 7.14 -19.38 9.11
C ILE A 102 6.14 -20.04 8.17
N GLU A 103 6.16 -21.38 8.06
CA GLU A 103 5.23 -22.13 7.23
C GLU A 103 3.77 -21.90 7.66
N ARG A 104 3.52 -21.86 8.98
CA ARG A 104 2.20 -21.56 9.52
C ARG A 104 1.71 -20.17 9.10
N GLN A 105 2.57 -19.15 9.13
CA GLN A 105 2.23 -17.81 8.65
C GLN A 105 1.96 -17.80 7.14
N MET A 106 2.78 -18.48 6.35
CA MET A 106 2.55 -18.58 4.90
C MET A 106 1.20 -19.22 4.58
N VAL A 107 0.85 -20.32 5.25
CA VAL A 107 -0.45 -20.99 5.05
C VAL A 107 -1.62 -20.12 5.50
N HIS A 108 -1.46 -19.34 6.56
CA HIS A 108 -2.50 -18.43 7.05
C HIS A 108 -2.74 -17.25 6.11
N LEU A 109 -1.68 -16.67 5.56
CA LEU A 109 -1.73 -15.41 4.80
C LEU A 109 -1.98 -15.63 3.30
N LEU A 110 -1.64 -16.80 2.76
CA LEU A 110 -1.66 -17.06 1.32
C LEU A 110 -2.85 -17.91 0.90
N ASP A 111 -3.45 -17.53 -0.22
CA ASP A 111 -4.41 -18.36 -0.95
C ASP A 111 -4.01 -18.38 -2.42
N LEU A 112 -3.44 -19.51 -2.87
CA LEU A 112 -2.98 -19.65 -4.26
C LEU A 112 -4.13 -19.65 -5.27
N SER A 113 -5.36 -19.91 -4.83
CA SER A 113 -6.55 -19.86 -5.70
C SER A 113 -7.12 -18.45 -5.83
N SER A 114 -6.75 -17.53 -4.92
CA SER A 114 -7.25 -16.17 -4.96
C SER A 114 -6.51 -15.33 -6.00
N PRO A 115 -7.20 -14.40 -6.69
CA PRO A 115 -6.55 -13.45 -7.61
C PRO A 115 -5.50 -12.56 -6.93
N SER A 116 -5.57 -12.42 -5.60
CA SER A 116 -4.64 -11.62 -4.82
C SER A 116 -3.41 -12.38 -4.34
N ARG A 117 -3.45 -13.71 -4.43
CA ARG A 117 -2.56 -14.66 -3.73
C ARG A 117 -2.65 -14.59 -2.20
N LEU A 118 -3.59 -13.81 -1.67
CA LEU A 118 -3.80 -13.60 -0.24
C LEU A 118 -5.10 -14.22 0.22
N SER A 119 -5.11 -14.68 1.47
CA SER A 119 -6.33 -15.02 2.20
C SER A 119 -7.13 -13.76 2.55
N ALA A 120 -8.34 -13.93 3.08
CA ALA A 120 -9.14 -12.80 3.55
C ALA A 120 -8.43 -12.01 4.68
N ASP A 121 -7.73 -12.73 5.58
CA ASP A 121 -6.95 -12.11 6.65
C ASP A 121 -5.73 -11.40 6.08
N GLY A 122 -5.07 -11.97 5.07
CA GLY A 122 -3.99 -11.32 4.34
C GLY A 122 -4.42 -10.00 3.69
N ASP A 123 -5.60 -9.99 3.04
CA ASP A 123 -6.19 -8.77 2.46
C ASP A 123 -6.44 -7.69 3.55
N GLN A 124 -6.96 -8.09 4.72
CA GLN A 124 -7.21 -7.17 5.84
C GLN A 124 -5.92 -6.59 6.42
N LEU A 125 -4.91 -7.43 6.64
CA LEU A 125 -3.61 -6.99 7.16
C LEU A 125 -2.94 -6.00 6.20
N LEU A 126 -2.99 -6.25 4.90
CA LEU A 126 -2.43 -5.36 3.88
C LEU A 126 -3.06 -3.95 3.94
N ASN A 127 -4.39 -3.88 4.10
CA ASN A 127 -5.10 -2.61 4.27
C ASN A 127 -4.68 -1.90 5.56
N ARG A 128 -4.51 -2.63 6.67
CA ARG A 128 -4.05 -2.06 7.94
C ARG A 128 -2.59 -1.58 7.89
N TYR A 129 -1.74 -2.24 7.11
CA TYR A 129 -0.39 -1.74 6.83
C TYR A 129 -0.44 -0.42 6.06
N ALA A 130 -1.31 -0.29 5.06
CA ALA A 130 -1.49 0.97 4.36
C ALA A 130 -1.90 2.12 5.30
N VAL A 131 -2.69 1.86 6.35
CA VAL A 131 -3.00 2.86 7.38
C VAL A 131 -1.72 3.36 8.07
N THR A 132 -0.91 2.46 8.61
CA THR A 132 0.35 2.84 9.27
C THR A 132 1.28 3.61 8.34
N GLY A 133 1.45 3.14 7.11
CA GLY A 133 2.33 3.82 6.17
C GLY A 133 1.80 5.17 5.68
N PHE A 134 0.47 5.35 5.62
CA PHE A 134 -0.11 6.68 5.40
C PHE A 134 0.16 7.62 6.57
N GLU A 135 0.07 7.12 7.80
CA GLU A 135 0.40 7.88 9.01
C GLU A 135 1.88 8.31 9.02
N ARG A 136 2.80 7.44 8.57
CA ARG A 136 4.21 7.79 8.34
C ARG A 136 4.36 8.84 7.24
N LEU A 137 3.70 8.63 6.09
CA LEU A 137 3.75 9.52 4.94
C LEU A 137 3.34 10.95 5.31
N ARG A 138 2.14 11.12 5.89
CA ARG A 138 1.57 12.43 6.24
C ARG A 138 2.33 13.13 7.36
N THR A 139 3.09 12.39 8.17
CA THR A 139 3.97 12.96 9.21
C THR A 139 5.27 13.48 8.61
N ALA A 140 5.78 12.81 7.58
CA ALA A 140 7.08 13.11 6.99
C ALA A 140 7.01 14.18 5.88
N MET A 141 5.85 14.37 5.24
CA MET A 141 5.70 15.36 4.17
C MET A 141 4.29 15.93 4.09
N THR A 142 4.19 17.14 3.55
CA THR A 142 2.93 17.79 3.22
C THR A 142 2.39 17.32 1.87
N GLU A 143 1.13 17.63 1.61
CA GLU A 143 0.47 17.44 0.32
C GLU A 143 1.28 18.13 -0.80
N CYS A 144 1.30 17.49 -1.97
CA CYS A 144 2.07 17.96 -3.13
C CYS A 144 1.14 18.21 -4.32
N ASP A 145 1.33 19.33 -5.01
CA ASP A 145 0.52 19.71 -6.18
C ASP A 145 0.92 18.97 -7.47
N ASN A 146 2.11 18.37 -7.50
CA ASN A 146 2.66 17.65 -8.64
C ASN A 146 3.33 16.33 -8.18
N LEU A 147 3.38 15.36 -9.10
CA LEU A 147 3.84 14.01 -8.87
C LEU A 147 5.36 13.96 -8.63
N GLU A 148 6.11 14.83 -9.30
CA GLU A 148 7.57 14.90 -9.19
C GLU A 148 8.01 15.24 -7.76
N ASP A 149 7.42 16.28 -7.17
CA ASP A 149 7.64 16.68 -5.79
C ASP A 149 7.20 15.58 -4.83
N PHE A 150 6.07 14.93 -5.11
CA PHE A 150 5.63 13.78 -4.33
C PHE A 150 6.67 12.65 -4.34
N LEU A 151 7.17 12.24 -5.51
CA LEU A 151 8.14 11.15 -5.63
C LEU A 151 9.47 11.48 -4.95
N VAL A 152 9.93 12.74 -5.05
CA VAL A 152 11.13 13.21 -4.33
C VAL A 152 10.90 13.19 -2.82
N GLY A 153 9.75 13.68 -2.36
CA GLY A 153 9.37 13.64 -0.94
C GLY A 153 9.27 12.22 -0.41
N TYR A 154 8.55 11.35 -1.12
CA TYR A 154 8.37 9.94 -0.80
C TYR A 154 9.71 9.21 -0.70
N HIS A 155 10.61 9.39 -1.67
CA HIS A 155 11.94 8.79 -1.64
C HIS A 155 12.75 9.22 -0.41
N ARG A 156 12.65 10.48 0.04
CA ARG A 156 13.36 10.96 1.23
C ARG A 156 12.94 10.23 2.51
N ILE A 157 11.71 9.71 2.58
CA ILE A 157 11.22 8.93 3.73
C ILE A 157 12.00 7.62 3.92
N TRP A 158 12.50 7.05 2.82
CA TRP A 158 13.27 5.80 2.82
C TRP A 158 14.76 5.98 3.11
N VAL A 159 15.29 7.18 2.89
CA VAL A 159 16.73 7.49 3.07
C VAL A 159 17.02 8.07 4.45
N GLN A 160 15.99 8.51 5.19
CA GLN A 160 16.15 8.97 6.56
C GLN A 160 16.31 7.75 7.50
N PRO A 161 17.40 7.69 8.29
CA PRO A 161 17.67 6.58 9.21
C PRO A 161 16.72 6.55 10.40
#